data_AF-A0A0D0BNF4-F1
#
_entry.id   AF-A0A0D0BNF4-F1
#
_cell.length_a   1.000
_cell.length_b   1.000
_cell.length_c   1.000
_cell.angle_alpha   90.00
_cell.angle_beta   90.00
_cell.angle_gamma   90.00
#
_symmetry.space_group_name_H-M   'P 1'
#
loop_
_entity.id
_entity.type
_entity.pdbx_description
1 polymer ?
#
loop_
_entity_poly.entity_id
_entity_poly.type
_entity_poly.pdbx_seq_one_letter_code
_entity_poly.pdbx_strand_id
1 'polypeptide(L)'
;MTPAVLVDKAGVVLLWSLPEVLSSHFQDLMWEALNPINAMLACSIAEPKANSTWCMVHSNFEGVDIQGYLNFSPAWFQQGRNASTSCPEVSATLKARNPDQGGRSWLEWMMLPAAVLSVVMAIMHPDLYATGHEAVVHLYQDLAIPHPDEPALVEMAEMLRLWLSVFTAASVMVNRSTPFHRNSHHGQQWPSLEMAISSGGNQW
;
A
#
# COMPACT_ATOMS: atom_id res chain seq x y z
N MET A 1 9.84 -12.38 -19.18
CA MET A 1 10.43 -12.98 -17.95
C MET A 1 9.66 -14.27 -17.67
N THR A 2 10.25 -15.31 -17.07
CA THR A 2 9.52 -16.56 -16.75
C THR A 2 9.12 -16.62 -15.27
N PRO A 3 8.00 -17.27 -14.91
CA PRO A 3 7.64 -17.48 -13.51
C PRO A 3 8.74 -18.18 -12.71
N ALA A 4 8.98 -17.73 -11.48
CA ALA A 4 10.00 -18.28 -10.60
C ALA A 4 9.58 -18.21 -9.13
N VAL A 5 10.10 -19.14 -8.32
CA VAL A 5 9.92 -19.19 -6.87
C VAL A 5 11.28 -19.33 -6.20
N LEU A 6 11.54 -18.51 -5.18
CA LEU A 6 12.71 -18.65 -4.32
C LEU A 6 12.29 -19.38 -3.05
N VAL A 7 12.99 -20.46 -2.71
CA VAL A 7 12.71 -21.30 -1.54
C VAL A 7 13.98 -21.41 -0.70
N ASP A 8 13.84 -21.38 0.62
CA ASP A 8 14.96 -21.61 1.54
C ASP A 8 15.31 -23.11 1.68
N LYS A 9 16.30 -23.41 2.54
CA LYS A 9 16.75 -24.80 2.77
C LYS A 9 15.72 -25.65 3.51
N ALA A 10 14.74 -25.06 4.18
CA ALA A 10 13.68 -25.73 4.93
C ALA A 10 12.41 -25.94 4.08
N GLY A 11 12.40 -25.46 2.83
CA GLY A 11 11.23 -25.56 1.95
C GLY A 11 10.26 -24.38 2.08
N VAL A 12 10.64 -23.31 2.79
CA VAL A 12 9.80 -22.11 2.94
C VAL A 12 9.96 -21.21 1.72
N VAL A 13 8.84 -20.82 1.12
CA VAL A 13 8.84 -19.88 -0.02
C VAL A 13 9.15 -18.47 0.48
N LEU A 14 10.22 -17.88 -0.05
CA LEU A 14 10.69 -16.53 0.27
C LEU A 14 10.20 -15.48 -0.73
N LEU A 15 10.02 -15.85 -2.00
CA LEU A 15 9.62 -14.92 -3.06
C LEU A 15 8.90 -15.67 -4.19
N TRP A 16 7.82 -15.08 -4.69
CA TRP A 16 7.22 -15.42 -5.98
C TRP A 16 7.52 -14.32 -7.00
N SER A 17 7.90 -14.73 -8.20
CA SER A 17 7.96 -13.86 -9.39
C SER A 17 6.99 -14.42 -10.42
N LEU A 18 5.90 -13.68 -10.66
CA LEU A 18 4.82 -14.08 -11.55
C LEU A 18 4.62 -12.99 -12.62
N PRO A 19 5.48 -12.93 -13.64
CA PRO A 19 5.34 -11.95 -14.71
C PRO A 19 4.06 -12.20 -15.51
N GLU A 20 3.41 -11.12 -15.95
CA GLU A 20 2.25 -11.16 -16.85
C GLU A 20 1.04 -11.95 -16.32
N VAL A 21 0.94 -12.13 -14.99
CA VAL A 21 -0.19 -12.85 -14.36
C VAL A 21 -1.49 -12.02 -14.36
N LEU A 22 -1.37 -10.70 -14.46
CA LEU A 22 -2.50 -9.78 -14.49
C LEU A 22 -2.95 -9.54 -15.93
N SER A 23 -4.24 -9.71 -16.19
CA SER A 23 -4.81 -9.41 -17.50
C SER A 23 -4.65 -7.92 -17.84
N SER A 24 -4.63 -7.58 -19.14
CA SER A 24 -4.56 -6.18 -19.58
C SER A 24 -5.69 -5.35 -18.99
N HIS A 25 -6.91 -5.89 -19.00
CA HIS A 25 -8.08 -5.23 -18.39
C HIS A 25 -7.85 -4.88 -16.90
N PHE A 26 -7.23 -5.77 -16.14
CA PHE A 26 -6.97 -5.52 -14.73
C PHE A 26 -5.85 -4.51 -14.51
N GLN A 27 -4.84 -4.52 -15.39
CA GLN A 27 -3.81 -3.47 -15.42
C GLN A 27 -4.41 -2.10 -15.75
N ASP A 28 -5.35 -2.05 -16.70
CA ASP A 28 -6.07 -0.83 -17.08
C ASP A 28 -6.88 -0.28 -15.90
N LEU A 29 -7.61 -1.13 -15.17
CA LEU A 29 -8.34 -0.72 -13.96
C LEU A 29 -7.42 -0.09 -12.91
N MET A 30 -6.26 -0.71 -12.65
CA MET A 30 -5.29 -0.17 -11.69
C MET A 30 -4.62 1.11 -12.19
N TRP A 31 -4.43 1.24 -13.49
CA TRP A 31 -3.89 2.46 -14.10
C TRP A 31 -4.91 3.60 -14.06
N GLU A 32 -6.15 3.35 -14.42
CA GLU A 32 -7.25 4.33 -14.33
C GLU A 32 -7.48 4.78 -12.89
N ALA A 33 -7.30 3.90 -11.91
CA ALA A 33 -7.34 4.25 -10.50
C ALA A 33 -6.32 5.31 -10.10
N LEU A 34 -5.26 5.57 -10.87
CA LEU A 34 -4.32 6.67 -10.60
C LEU A 34 -4.92 8.06 -10.91
N ASN A 35 -5.96 8.16 -11.74
CA ASN A 35 -6.51 9.44 -12.19
C ASN A 35 -6.92 10.38 -11.03
N PRO A 36 -7.62 9.91 -9.98
CA PRO A 36 -8.00 10.78 -8.86
C PRO A 36 -6.79 11.31 -8.10
N ILE A 37 -5.68 10.56 -8.01
CA ILE A 37 -4.50 10.88 -7.20
C ILE A 37 -3.33 11.47 -8.02
N ASN A 38 -3.53 11.78 -9.30
CA ASN A 38 -2.45 12.26 -10.17
C ASN A 38 -1.78 13.54 -9.63
N ALA A 39 -2.58 14.51 -9.16
CA ALA A 39 -2.05 15.73 -8.55
C ALA A 39 -1.25 15.45 -7.26
N MET A 40 -1.72 14.51 -6.43
CA MET A 40 -1.02 14.10 -5.21
C MET A 40 0.31 13.43 -5.52
N LEU A 41 0.35 12.57 -6.55
CA LEU A 41 1.56 11.91 -7.03
C LEU A 41 2.59 12.95 -7.46
N ALA A 42 2.21 13.92 -8.29
CA ALA A 42 3.10 15.00 -8.73
C ALA A 42 3.65 15.82 -7.55
N CYS A 43 2.81 16.10 -6.54
CA CYS A 43 3.22 16.86 -5.35
C CYS A 43 4.03 16.06 -4.33
N SER A 44 4.09 14.73 -4.45
CA SER A 44 4.82 13.87 -3.51
C SER A 44 6.33 13.89 -3.70
N ILE A 45 6.80 14.33 -4.87
CA ILE A 45 8.22 14.35 -5.21
C ILE A 45 8.85 15.58 -4.60
N ALA A 46 9.88 15.36 -3.78
CA ALA A 46 10.61 16.43 -3.13
C ALA A 46 12.00 16.62 -3.75
N GLU A 47 12.45 17.87 -3.81
CA GLU A 47 13.86 18.15 -4.01
C GLU A 47 14.69 17.53 -2.86
N PRO A 48 15.92 17.06 -3.14
CA PRO A 48 16.76 16.45 -2.12
C PRO A 48 17.03 17.44 -0.97
N LYS A 49 16.55 17.11 0.23
CA LYS A 49 16.91 17.77 1.49
C LYS A 49 17.70 16.77 2.33
N ALA A 50 18.48 17.26 3.30
CA ALA A 50 19.32 16.44 4.16
C ALA A 50 18.58 15.29 4.90
N ASN A 51 17.25 15.40 5.06
CA ASN A 51 16.40 14.42 5.73
C ASN A 51 15.34 13.79 4.80
N SER A 52 15.47 13.93 3.48
CA SER A 52 14.52 13.32 2.55
C SER A 52 14.60 11.79 2.62
N THR A 53 13.46 11.12 2.73
CA THR A 53 13.41 9.67 2.56
C THR A 53 13.74 9.33 1.11
N TRP A 54 14.56 8.30 0.89
CA TRP A 54 14.94 7.84 -0.44
C TRP A 54 13.73 7.56 -1.35
N CYS A 55 12.56 7.28 -0.75
CA CYS A 55 11.30 7.07 -1.46
C CYS A 55 10.76 8.28 -2.22
N MET A 56 11.15 9.51 -1.85
CA MET A 56 10.58 10.74 -2.42
C MET A 56 11.61 11.66 -3.09
N VAL A 57 12.86 11.20 -3.24
CA VAL A 57 13.93 11.98 -3.87
C VAL A 57 13.73 12.02 -5.38
N HIS A 58 13.66 13.22 -5.96
CA HIS A 58 13.46 13.43 -7.41
C HIS A 58 14.41 12.62 -8.30
N SER A 59 15.67 12.41 -7.90
CA SER A 59 16.65 11.64 -8.71
C SER A 59 16.26 10.17 -8.92
N ASN A 60 15.25 9.67 -8.20
CA ASN A 60 14.78 8.30 -8.30
C ASN A 60 13.53 8.18 -9.19
N PHE A 61 13.07 9.25 -9.85
CA PHE A 61 11.91 9.19 -10.75
C PHE A 61 12.31 9.46 -12.20
N GLU A 62 11.77 8.69 -13.14
CA GLU A 62 12.10 8.73 -14.57
C GLU A 62 10.83 8.77 -15.43
N GLY A 63 10.89 9.21 -16.70
CA GLY A 63 9.70 9.35 -17.56
C GLY A 63 9.02 10.73 -17.49
N VAL A 64 7.97 10.94 -18.29
CA VAL A 64 7.37 12.27 -18.52
C VAL A 64 5.89 12.41 -18.14
N ASP A 65 5.18 11.31 -17.88
CA ASP A 65 3.72 11.34 -17.68
C ASP A 65 3.31 11.50 -16.21
N ILE A 66 3.31 10.41 -15.46
CA ILE A 66 2.89 10.37 -14.05
C ILE A 66 4.07 9.88 -13.22
N GLN A 67 4.38 10.57 -12.13
CA GLN A 67 5.42 10.17 -11.20
C GLN A 67 4.98 10.47 -9.78
N GLY A 68 5.37 9.62 -8.85
CA GLY A 68 5.13 9.91 -7.44
C GLY A 68 5.14 8.69 -6.55
N TYR A 69 5.05 8.97 -5.25
CA TYR A 69 5.03 7.99 -4.19
C TYR A 69 3.96 8.39 -3.17
N LEU A 70 2.98 7.51 -2.94
CA LEU A 70 1.93 7.71 -1.94
C LEU A 70 1.73 6.46 -1.10
N ASN A 71 1.40 6.67 0.17
CA ASN A 71 1.03 5.59 1.09
C ASN A 71 -0.41 5.74 1.54
N PHE A 72 -1.11 4.62 1.59
CA PHE A 72 -2.50 4.50 2.01
C PHE A 72 -2.61 3.45 3.12
N SER A 73 -3.38 3.75 4.15
CA SER A 73 -3.72 2.78 5.18
C SER A 73 -4.96 3.24 5.95
N PRO A 74 -5.89 2.33 6.27
CA PRO A 74 -7.06 2.64 7.08
C PRO A 74 -6.70 2.74 8.57
N ALA A 75 -5.56 2.18 9.00
CA ALA A 75 -5.12 2.21 10.39
C ALA A 75 -3.59 2.03 10.47
N TRP A 76 -2.86 3.13 10.69
CA TRP A 76 -1.39 3.12 10.76
C TRP A 76 -0.88 4.00 11.93
N PHE A 77 0.17 3.53 12.62
CA PHE A 77 0.91 4.32 13.63
C PHE A 77 1.83 5.36 12.98
N GLN A 78 1.50 6.65 13.13
CA GLN A 78 2.25 7.70 12.45
C GLN A 78 3.76 7.67 12.81
N GLN A 79 4.61 7.61 11.77
CA GLN A 79 6.07 7.60 11.96
C GLN A 79 6.54 8.82 12.76
N GLY A 80 7.54 8.60 13.64
CA GLY A 80 8.13 9.65 14.47
C GLY A 80 7.35 9.98 15.75
N ARG A 81 6.27 9.26 16.06
CA ARG A 81 5.57 9.34 17.36
C ARG A 81 5.94 8.15 18.24
N ASN A 82 6.06 8.37 19.55
CA ASN A 82 6.32 7.31 20.51
C ASN A 82 5.13 6.34 20.58
N ALA A 83 5.36 5.07 20.26
CA ALA A 83 4.35 4.03 20.15
C ALA A 83 3.52 3.79 21.43
N SER A 84 4.00 4.24 22.60
CA SER A 84 3.33 4.03 23.88
C SER A 84 2.09 4.93 24.10
N THR A 85 1.87 5.95 23.28
CA THR A 85 0.72 6.88 23.43
C THR A 85 -0.01 7.20 22.13
N SER A 86 0.48 6.74 20.98
CA SER A 86 -0.16 7.03 19.69
C SER A 86 -1.17 5.95 19.33
N CYS A 87 -2.45 6.32 19.23
CA CYS A 87 -3.45 5.48 18.58
C CYS A 87 -3.18 5.42 17.06
N PRO A 88 -3.54 4.32 16.38
CA PRO A 88 -3.56 4.28 14.93
C PRO A 88 -4.52 5.35 14.38
N GLU A 89 -4.18 5.92 13.23
CA GLU A 89 -5.02 6.84 12.46
C GLU A 89 -4.96 6.44 10.98
N VAL A 90 -5.94 6.89 10.17
CA VAL A 90 -5.85 6.76 8.71
C VAL A 90 -4.61 7.49 8.17
N SER A 91 -4.08 7.07 7.02
CA SER A 91 -2.96 7.75 6.38
C SER A 91 -3.32 9.21 6.01
N ALA A 92 -2.31 10.09 5.98
CA ALA A 92 -2.53 11.51 5.67
C ALA A 92 -3.24 11.75 4.32
N THR A 93 -3.07 10.83 3.37
CA THR A 93 -3.72 10.81 2.06
C THR A 93 -5.24 10.56 2.12
N LEU A 94 -5.76 10.07 3.25
CA LEU A 94 -7.17 9.69 3.44
C LEU A 94 -7.91 10.57 4.49
N LYS A 95 -7.19 11.40 5.23
CA LYS A 95 -7.73 12.23 6.32
C LYS A 95 -8.66 13.33 5.79
N ALA A 96 -9.88 13.39 6.30
CA ALA A 96 -10.91 14.39 6.02
C ALA A 96 -10.48 15.81 6.39
N ARG A 97 -9.63 15.94 7.40
CA ARG A 97 -9.06 17.25 7.78
C ARG A 97 -8.05 17.80 6.77
N ASN A 98 -7.52 16.92 5.91
CA ASN A 98 -6.68 17.34 4.80
C ASN A 98 -7.57 17.57 3.57
N PRO A 99 -7.21 18.48 2.66
CA PRO A 99 -7.94 18.61 1.40
C PRO A 99 -8.01 17.26 0.70
N ASP A 100 -9.22 16.80 0.36
CA ASP A 100 -9.37 15.58 -0.44
C ASP A 100 -8.85 15.86 -1.85
N GLN A 101 -7.71 15.27 -2.15
CA GLN A 101 -7.04 15.37 -3.45
C GLN A 101 -7.19 14.05 -4.22
N GLY A 102 -8.26 13.29 -3.95
CA GLY A 102 -8.63 12.07 -4.67
C GLY A 102 -8.22 10.77 -3.97
N GLY A 103 -7.69 10.83 -2.76
CA GLY A 103 -7.25 9.63 -2.03
C GLY A 103 -8.40 8.68 -1.69
N ARG A 104 -9.58 9.22 -1.34
CA ARG A 104 -10.78 8.42 -1.09
C ARG A 104 -11.36 7.82 -2.37
N SER A 105 -11.38 8.59 -3.46
CA SER A 105 -11.78 8.08 -4.78
C SER A 105 -10.84 6.99 -5.30
N TRP A 106 -9.52 7.11 -5.05
CA TRP A 106 -8.56 6.05 -5.35
C TRP A 106 -8.90 4.75 -4.61
N LEU A 107 -9.28 4.81 -3.33
CA LEU A 107 -9.73 3.62 -2.60
C LEU A 107 -10.93 2.96 -3.25
N GLU A 108 -11.95 3.75 -3.60
CA GLU A 108 -13.16 3.24 -4.26
C GLU A 108 -12.82 2.55 -5.59
N TRP A 109 -11.94 3.14 -6.40
CA TRP A 109 -11.54 2.59 -7.70
C TRP A 109 -10.63 1.35 -7.54
N MET A 110 -9.87 1.28 -6.45
CA MET A 110 -9.00 0.15 -6.11
C MET A 110 -9.70 -0.99 -5.37
N MET A 111 -10.99 -0.88 -5.01
CA MET A 111 -11.70 -1.92 -4.25
C MET A 111 -11.62 -3.29 -4.94
N LEU A 112 -11.99 -3.37 -6.22
CA LEU A 112 -11.95 -4.61 -6.97
C LEU A 112 -10.50 -5.10 -7.17
N PRO A 113 -9.54 -4.26 -7.59
CA PRO A 113 -8.15 -4.66 -7.65
C PRO A 113 -7.59 -5.22 -6.32
N ALA A 114 -7.82 -4.52 -5.22
CA ALA A 114 -7.37 -4.92 -3.89
C ALA A 114 -7.96 -6.28 -3.44
N ALA A 115 -9.25 -6.52 -3.74
CA ALA A 115 -9.90 -7.79 -3.44
C ALA A 115 -9.26 -8.96 -4.21
N VAL A 116 -8.97 -8.77 -5.50
CA VAL A 116 -8.31 -9.79 -6.33
C VAL A 116 -6.90 -10.08 -5.81
N LEU A 117 -6.13 -9.05 -5.45
CA LEU A 117 -4.80 -9.24 -4.86
C LEU A 117 -4.84 -9.99 -3.53
N SER A 118 -5.89 -9.78 -2.74
CA SER A 118 -6.13 -10.54 -1.51
C SER A 118 -6.41 -12.02 -1.79
N VAL A 119 -7.20 -12.34 -2.83
CA VAL A 119 -7.44 -13.73 -3.25
C VAL A 119 -6.14 -14.37 -3.77
N VAL A 120 -5.34 -13.64 -4.53
CA VAL A 120 -4.02 -14.10 -4.99
C VAL A 120 -3.12 -14.41 -3.79
N MET A 121 -3.15 -13.60 -2.73
CA MET A 121 -2.45 -13.88 -1.48
C MET A 121 -2.95 -15.16 -0.79
N ALA A 122 -4.27 -15.38 -0.76
CA ALA A 122 -4.86 -16.61 -0.20
C ALA A 122 -4.35 -17.88 -0.86
N ILE A 123 -4.01 -17.81 -2.16
CA ILE A 123 -3.49 -18.93 -2.93
C ILE A 123 -1.97 -19.09 -2.74
N MET A 124 -1.21 -17.99 -2.84
CA MET A 124 0.26 -18.05 -2.81
C MET A 124 0.84 -18.19 -1.40
N HIS A 125 0.17 -17.61 -0.40
CA HIS A 125 0.60 -17.60 1.00
C HIS A 125 -0.61 -17.66 1.95
N PRO A 126 -1.26 -18.83 2.10
CA PRO A 126 -2.49 -18.96 2.89
C PRO A 126 -2.34 -18.55 4.35
N ASP A 127 -1.20 -18.83 5.00
CA ASP A 127 -0.97 -18.44 6.40
C ASP A 127 -0.88 -16.92 6.56
N LEU A 128 -0.28 -16.23 5.58
CA LEU A 128 -0.18 -14.76 5.57
C LEU A 128 -1.53 -14.12 5.26
N TYR A 129 -2.28 -14.68 4.32
CA TYR A 129 -3.65 -14.27 4.09
C TYR A 129 -4.50 -14.41 5.36
N ALA A 130 -4.42 -15.56 6.05
CA ALA A 130 -5.15 -15.79 7.29
C ALA A 130 -4.79 -14.75 8.36
N THR A 131 -3.49 -14.47 8.54
CA THR A 131 -3.01 -13.46 9.50
C THR A 131 -3.50 -12.06 9.15
N GLY A 132 -3.38 -11.64 7.87
CA GLY A 132 -3.83 -10.32 7.42
C GLY A 132 -5.35 -10.16 7.51
N HIS A 133 -6.09 -11.20 7.11
CA HIS A 133 -7.54 -11.25 7.23
C HIS A 133 -7.99 -11.16 8.69
N GLU A 134 -7.36 -11.92 9.60
CA GLU A 134 -7.63 -11.84 11.03
C GLU A 134 -7.37 -10.42 11.58
N ALA A 135 -6.26 -9.78 11.19
CA ALA A 135 -5.96 -8.41 11.61
C ALA A 135 -7.04 -7.41 11.14
N VAL A 136 -7.50 -7.52 9.88
CA VAL A 136 -8.58 -6.68 9.36
C VAL A 136 -9.90 -6.95 10.08
N VAL A 137 -10.23 -8.21 10.40
CA VAL A 137 -11.43 -8.58 11.17
C VAL A 137 -11.40 -8.00 12.58
N HIS A 138 -10.27 -8.10 13.30
CA HIS A 138 -10.13 -7.50 14.62
C HIS A 138 -10.30 -5.97 14.57
N LEU A 139 -9.68 -5.30 13.59
CA LEU A 139 -9.89 -3.86 13.37
C LEU A 139 -11.36 -3.52 13.13
N TYR A 140 -12.08 -4.33 12.34
CA TYR A 140 -13.52 -4.14 12.12
C TYR A 140 -14.34 -4.33 13.39
N GLN A 141 -14.02 -5.34 14.20
CA GLN A 141 -14.73 -5.63 15.45
C GLN A 141 -14.52 -4.53 16.48
N ASP A 142 -13.27 -4.05 16.63
CA ASP A 142 -12.92 -2.95 17.52
C ASP A 142 -13.64 -1.65 17.11
N LEU A 143 -13.76 -1.39 15.81
CA LEU A 143 -14.41 -0.21 15.25
C LEU A 143 -15.93 -0.38 15.01
N ALA A 144 -16.51 -1.55 15.30
CA ALA A 144 -17.94 -1.80 15.12
C ALA A 144 -18.79 -1.08 16.18
N ILE A 145 -18.20 -0.76 17.33
CA ILE A 145 -18.83 0.05 18.36
C ILE A 145 -18.81 1.50 17.87
N PRO A 146 -19.95 2.21 17.82
CA PRO A 146 -19.95 3.61 17.44
C PRO A 146 -19.15 4.45 18.44
N HIS A 147 -18.16 5.19 17.94
CA HIS A 147 -17.35 6.12 18.71
C HIS A 147 -17.62 7.57 18.26
N PRO A 148 -18.84 8.11 18.42
CA PRO A 148 -19.22 9.41 17.88
C PRO A 148 -18.36 10.57 18.43
N ASP A 149 -17.80 10.40 19.62
CA ASP A 149 -16.95 11.38 20.29
C ASP A 149 -15.46 11.27 19.90
N GLU A 150 -15.10 10.29 19.07
CA GLU A 150 -13.72 10.05 18.61
C GLU A 150 -13.64 10.11 17.07
N PRO A 151 -13.46 11.32 16.48
CA PRO A 151 -13.46 11.52 15.03
C PRO A 151 -12.44 10.65 14.28
N ALA A 152 -11.31 10.33 14.92
CA ALA A 152 -10.28 9.46 14.33
C ALA A 152 -10.78 8.01 14.19
N LEU A 153 -11.53 7.48 15.16
CA LEU A 153 -12.09 6.13 15.09
C LEU A 153 -13.21 6.06 14.04
N VAL A 154 -14.06 7.09 13.96
CA VAL A 154 -15.12 7.19 12.94
C VAL A 154 -14.51 7.17 11.53
N GLU A 155 -13.47 7.97 11.32
CA GLU A 155 -12.78 8.04 10.03
C GLU A 155 -12.05 6.72 9.67
N MET A 156 -11.44 6.04 10.64
CA MET A 156 -10.88 4.70 10.41
C MET A 156 -11.96 3.70 10.02
N ALA A 157 -13.11 3.71 10.69
CA ALA A 157 -14.23 2.83 10.36
C ALA A 157 -14.77 3.07 8.95
N GLU A 158 -14.84 4.34 8.51
CA GLU A 158 -15.21 4.71 7.14
C GLU A 158 -14.20 4.18 6.11
N MET A 159 -12.90 4.40 6.33
CA MET A 159 -11.87 3.97 5.39
C MET A 159 -11.73 2.45 5.34
N LEU A 160 -11.94 1.77 6.47
CA LEU A 160 -11.87 0.31 6.52
C LEU A 160 -12.95 -0.33 5.64
N ARG A 161 -14.15 0.27 5.52
CA ARG A 161 -15.23 -0.17 4.61
C ARG A 161 -14.85 -0.17 3.13
N LEU A 162 -13.93 0.71 2.74
CA LEU A 162 -13.41 0.80 1.37
C LEU A 162 -12.15 -0.07 1.19
N TRP A 163 -11.58 -0.59 2.27
CA TRP A 163 -10.32 -1.31 2.27
C TRP A 163 -10.54 -2.82 2.09
N LEU A 164 -10.73 -3.26 0.86
CA LEU A 164 -10.91 -4.69 0.52
C LEU A 164 -9.58 -5.46 0.39
N SER A 165 -8.58 -5.07 1.16
CA SER A 165 -7.24 -5.66 1.13
C SER A 165 -6.91 -6.35 2.45
N VAL A 166 -6.31 -7.53 2.40
CA VAL A 166 -5.72 -8.19 3.60
C VAL A 166 -4.39 -7.57 4.04
N PHE A 167 -3.82 -6.69 3.22
CA PHE A 167 -2.66 -5.89 3.62
C PHE A 167 -3.11 -4.70 4.47
N THR A 168 -2.38 -4.35 5.52
CA THR A 168 -2.72 -3.20 6.37
C THR A 168 -2.37 -1.85 5.74
N ALA A 169 -1.66 -1.86 4.62
CA ALA A 169 -1.27 -0.67 3.88
C ALA A 169 -1.00 -0.96 2.40
N ALA A 170 -1.03 0.10 1.60
CA ALA A 170 -0.68 0.08 0.19
C ALA A 170 0.26 1.25 -0.12
N SER A 171 1.31 0.99 -0.89
CA SER A 171 2.18 2.02 -1.44
C SER A 171 1.96 2.10 -2.94
N VAL A 172 1.63 3.27 -3.46
CA VAL A 172 1.57 3.55 -4.90
C VAL A 172 2.88 4.19 -5.29
N MET A 173 3.60 3.56 -6.22
CA MET A 173 4.89 4.03 -6.71
C MET A 173 4.84 4.06 -8.23
N VAL A 174 4.86 5.25 -8.81
CA VAL A 174 4.78 5.42 -10.26
C VAL A 174 6.11 5.93 -10.76
N ASN A 175 6.67 5.24 -11.75
CA ASN A 175 7.86 5.68 -12.47
C ASN A 175 9.07 5.98 -11.57
N ARG A 176 9.25 5.13 -10.54
CA ARG A 176 10.27 5.27 -9.51
C ARG A 176 11.30 4.15 -9.57
N SER A 177 12.55 4.49 -9.79
CA SER A 177 13.71 3.65 -9.58
C SER A 177 13.90 3.37 -8.08
N THR A 178 13.99 2.09 -7.72
CA THR A 178 14.20 1.68 -6.32
C THR A 178 15.70 1.41 -6.11
N PRO A 179 16.46 2.33 -5.47
CA PRO A 179 17.86 2.07 -5.16
C PRO A 179 18.00 0.87 -4.24
N PHE A 180 19.17 0.23 -4.30
CA PHE A 180 19.49 -0.90 -3.43
C PHE A 180 19.42 -0.45 -1.96
N HIS A 181 18.51 -1.07 -1.21
CA HIS A 181 18.31 -0.79 0.20
C HIS A 181 17.87 -2.08 0.91
N ARG A 182 17.95 -2.06 2.24
CA ARG A 182 17.43 -3.11 3.11
C ARG A 182 16.49 -2.45 4.11
N ASN A 183 15.28 -2.97 4.22
CA ASN A 183 14.33 -2.49 5.21
C ASN A 183 14.76 -3.00 6.60
N SER A 184 15.54 -2.20 7.32
CA SER A 184 16.15 -2.54 8.61
C SER A 184 15.27 -2.19 9.82
N HIS A 185 14.10 -1.56 9.60
CA HIS A 185 13.21 -1.09 10.65
C HIS A 185 12.20 -2.13 11.14
N HIS A 186 12.16 -3.32 10.54
CA HIS A 186 11.29 -4.40 11.01
C HIS A 186 12.00 -5.18 12.11
N GLY A 187 11.58 -4.95 13.35
CA GLY A 187 11.90 -5.87 14.45
C GLY A 187 11.37 -7.26 14.13
N GLN A 188 12.04 -8.29 14.65
CA GLN A 188 11.79 -9.73 14.43
C GLN A 188 10.37 -10.23 14.75
N GLN A 189 9.47 -9.36 15.20
CA GLN A 189 8.15 -9.70 15.74
C GLN A 189 7.00 -9.55 14.74
N TRP A 190 7.20 -8.88 13.60
CA TRP A 190 6.11 -8.65 12.63
C TRP A 190 6.61 -8.96 11.21
N PRO A 191 6.22 -10.10 10.61
CA PRO A 191 6.55 -10.38 9.23
C PRO A 191 5.88 -9.35 8.32
N SER A 192 6.68 -8.46 7.73
CA SER A 192 6.23 -7.55 6.68
C SER A 192 6.36 -8.22 5.33
N LEU A 193 5.27 -8.35 4.58
CA LEU A 193 5.31 -8.77 3.18
C LEU A 193 4.97 -7.57 2.28
N GLU A 194 5.86 -7.30 1.33
CA GLU A 194 5.65 -6.28 0.30
C GLU A 194 5.25 -7.00 -1.00
N MET A 195 4.06 -6.70 -1.52
CA MET A 195 3.68 -7.08 -2.88
C MET A 195 3.95 -5.88 -3.78
N ALA A 196 4.90 -6.03 -4.70
CA ALA A 196 5.15 -5.05 -5.75
C ALA A 196 4.50 -5.52 -7.04
N ILE A 197 3.64 -4.67 -7.60
CA ILE A 197 3.07 -4.86 -8.93
C ILE A 197 3.59 -3.71 -9.78
N SER A 198 4.29 -4.04 -10.86
CA SER A 198 4.70 -3.07 -11.87
C SER A 198 4.02 -3.41 -13.19
N SER A 199 3.35 -2.43 -13.78
CA SER A 199 2.97 -2.44 -15.19
C SER A 199 4.05 -1.67 -15.95
N GLY A 200 4.93 -2.40 -16.63
CA GLY A 200 5.85 -1.81 -17.61
C GLY A 200 5.26 -2.00 -19.00
N GLY A 201 4.93 -0.91 -19.69
CA GLY A 201 4.84 -0.96 -21.15
C GLY A 201 6.23 -1.34 -21.66
N ASN A 202 6.34 -2.45 -22.39
CA ASN A 202 7.59 -2.87 -23.01
C ASN A 202 8.14 -1.75 -23.91
N GLN A 203 9.12 -1.00 -23.41
CA GLN A 203 10.11 -0.29 -24.21
C GLN A 203 11.47 -0.57 -23.59
N TRP A 204 12.08 -1.65 -24.05
CA TRP A 204 13.53 -1.87 -24.00
C TRP A 204 14.13 -1.34 -25.30
#